data_AF-A0A4P8RDY7-F1
#
_entry.id   AF-A0A4P8RDY7-F1
#
_cell.length_a   1.000
_cell.length_b   1.000
_cell.length_c   1.000
_cell.angle_alpha   90.00
_cell.angle_beta   90.00
_cell.angle_gamma   90.00
#
_symmetry.space_group_name_H-M   'P 1'
#
loop_
_entity.id
_entity.type
_entity.pdbx_description
1 polymer ?
#
loop_
_entity_poly.entity_id
_entity_poly.type
_entity_poly.pdbx_seq_one_letter_code
_entity_poly.pdbx_strand_id
1 'polypeptide(L)'
;MNAVDLAATIREPVEHFDGLAAVERAAIGDDARGAEAIAIADAAKAATLELLARRPERAPRPSPKRWRGWLLGQQAPPTEPTPLDRWDDEVDVVVEQAERAMEAWQERVEQAWLAAATADKDAALALLVERGMLGQDMATRWGGDPVGTLLILAALAHD
;
A
#
# COMPACT_ATOMS: atom_id res chain seq x y z
N MET A 1 -5.48 19.26 12.84
CA MET A 1 -6.67 18.43 13.10
C MET A 1 -6.16 17.02 13.27
N ASN A 2 -6.53 16.31 14.33
CA ASN A 2 -6.04 14.95 14.57
C ASN A 2 -6.94 13.90 13.88
N ALA A 3 -6.59 12.62 13.97
CA ALA A 3 -7.34 11.55 13.30
C ALA A 3 -8.76 11.37 13.84
N VAL A 4 -8.96 11.52 15.15
CA VAL A 4 -10.29 11.40 15.77
C VAL A 4 -11.22 12.51 15.30
N ASP A 5 -10.73 13.75 15.23
CA ASP A 5 -11.45 14.90 14.70
C ASP A 5 -11.85 14.65 13.24
N LEU A 6 -10.91 14.17 12.41
CA LEU A 6 -11.18 13.83 11.02
C LEU A 6 -12.25 12.74 10.92
N ALA A 7 -12.08 11.64 11.66
CA ALA A 7 -13.04 10.54 11.69
C ALA A 7 -14.45 11.04 12.02
N ALA A 8 -14.61 11.95 13.00
CA ALA A 8 -15.89 12.55 13.38
C ALA A 8 -16.59 13.30 12.22
N THR A 9 -15.83 13.80 11.25
CA THR A 9 -16.37 14.53 10.09
C THR A 9 -16.77 13.64 8.92
N ILE A 10 -16.23 12.41 8.81
CA ILE A 10 -16.53 11.47 7.73
C ILE A 10 -18.03 11.11 7.75
N ARG A 11 -18.67 11.17 6.57
CA ARG A 11 -20.11 10.91 6.37
C ARG A 11 -20.41 9.74 5.45
N GLU A 12 -19.40 9.24 4.74
CA GLU A 12 -19.50 8.11 3.81
C GLU A 12 -18.68 6.93 4.35
N PRO A 13 -19.04 5.68 4.01
CA PRO A 13 -18.26 4.52 4.38
C PRO A 13 -16.83 4.58 3.85
N VAL A 14 -15.87 4.16 4.68
CA VAL A 14 -14.46 4.01 4.32
C VAL A 14 -14.26 2.62 3.75
N GLU A 15 -14.22 2.53 2.42
CA GLU A 15 -14.14 1.25 1.69
C GLU A 15 -12.76 0.99 1.07
N HIS A 16 -11.93 2.03 0.94
CA HIS A 16 -10.63 1.97 0.27
C HIS A 16 -9.48 2.42 1.18
N PHE A 17 -8.27 1.98 0.85
CA PHE A 17 -7.05 2.35 1.56
C PHE A 17 -6.82 3.86 1.62
N ASP A 18 -7.27 4.63 0.61
CA ASP A 18 -7.15 6.09 0.60
C ASP A 18 -7.85 6.76 1.80
N GLY A 19 -9.02 6.25 2.19
CA GLY A 19 -9.74 6.78 3.37
C GLY A 19 -9.04 6.43 4.68
N LEU A 20 -8.44 5.25 4.76
CA LEU A 20 -7.62 4.83 5.91
C LEU A 20 -6.30 5.62 5.99
N ALA A 21 -5.66 5.88 4.85
CA ALA A 21 -4.47 6.71 4.74
C ALA A 21 -4.74 8.17 5.13
N ALA A 22 -5.93 8.71 4.84
CA ALA A 22 -6.31 10.05 5.28
C ALA A 22 -6.40 10.15 6.82
N VAL A 23 -6.97 9.12 7.48
CA VAL A 23 -7.00 9.02 8.94
C VAL A 23 -5.59 8.96 9.51
N GLU A 24 -4.71 8.15 8.92
CA GLU A 24 -3.33 8.03 9.36
C GLU A 24 -2.52 9.32 9.15
N ARG A 25 -2.74 10.03 8.04
CA ARG A 25 -2.13 11.34 7.77
C ARG A 25 -2.55 12.37 8.83
N ALA A 26 -3.80 12.36 9.24
CA ALA A 26 -4.29 13.23 10.30
C ALA A 26 -3.70 12.87 11.69
N ALA A 27 -3.47 11.59 11.97
CA ALA A 27 -2.80 11.15 13.21
C ALA A 27 -1.33 11.57 13.26
N ILE A 28 -0.63 11.45 12.13
CA ILE A 28 0.76 11.84 11.96
C ILE A 28 0.92 13.38 12.05
N GLY A 29 -0.01 14.13 11.46
CA GLY A 29 0.02 15.60 11.44
C GLY A 29 1.07 16.20 10.50
N ASP A 30 1.17 17.53 10.51
CA ASP A 30 1.92 18.30 9.50
C ASP A 30 3.32 18.74 9.98
N ASP A 31 3.86 18.12 11.04
CA ASP A 31 5.21 18.43 11.50
C ASP A 31 6.29 17.76 10.61
N ALA A 32 7.56 18.08 10.84
CA ALA A 32 8.66 17.60 10.01
C ALA A 32 8.75 16.06 9.93
N ARG A 33 8.38 15.35 11.01
CA ARG A 33 8.38 13.87 11.03
C ARG A 33 7.27 13.34 10.14
N GLY A 34 6.10 13.97 10.22
CA GLY A 34 4.97 13.61 9.39
C GLY A 34 5.16 13.93 7.91
N ALA A 35 5.74 15.08 7.61
CA ALA A 35 6.11 15.46 6.25
C ALA A 35 7.08 14.45 5.61
N GLU A 36 7.99 13.86 6.38
CA GLU A 36 8.91 12.83 5.89
C GLU A 36 8.18 11.52 5.54
N ALA A 37 7.28 11.02 6.40
CA ALA A 37 6.48 9.83 6.11
C ALA A 37 5.61 10.02 4.86
N ILE A 38 4.99 11.20 4.73
CA ILE A 38 4.20 11.58 3.56
C ILE A 38 5.06 11.56 2.30
N ALA A 39 6.27 12.14 2.35
CA ALA A 39 7.17 12.17 1.20
C ALA A 39 7.61 10.76 0.76
N ILE A 40 7.82 9.83 1.71
CA ILE A 40 8.11 8.42 1.42
C ILE A 40 6.93 7.78 0.67
N ALA A 41 5.71 7.97 1.16
CA ALA A 41 4.50 7.43 0.52
C ALA A 41 4.24 8.05 -0.87
N ASP A 42 4.44 9.36 -1.02
CA ASP A 42 4.31 10.05 -2.32
C ASP A 42 5.34 9.54 -3.34
N ALA A 43 6.59 9.31 -2.90
CA ALA A 43 7.63 8.71 -3.74
C ALA A 43 7.29 7.28 -4.17
N ALA A 44 6.76 6.46 -3.26
CA ALA A 44 6.28 5.13 -3.57
C ALA A 44 5.13 5.16 -4.59
N LYS A 45 4.12 6.02 -4.37
CA LYS A 45 3.00 6.19 -5.31
C LYS A 45 3.48 6.59 -6.69
N ALA A 46 4.39 7.56 -6.78
CA ALA A 46 4.96 8.00 -8.05
C ALA A 46 5.68 6.85 -8.78
N ALA A 47 6.55 6.12 -8.07
CA ALA A 47 7.28 4.98 -8.64
C ALA A 47 6.33 3.88 -9.16
N THR A 48 5.26 3.57 -8.41
CA THR A 48 4.32 2.55 -8.88
C THR A 48 3.44 3.03 -10.02
N LEU A 49 3.05 4.30 -10.06
CA LEU A 49 2.33 4.88 -11.22
C LEU A 49 3.19 4.84 -12.49
N GLU A 50 4.49 5.13 -12.38
CA GLU A 50 5.43 5.00 -13.49
C GLU A 50 5.55 3.54 -13.98
N LEU A 51 5.57 2.58 -13.06
CA LEU A 51 5.55 1.14 -13.39
C LEU A 51 4.27 0.72 -14.10
N LEU A 52 3.11 1.15 -13.62
CA LEU A 52 1.82 0.79 -14.22
C LEU A 52 1.65 1.36 -15.62
N ALA A 53 2.14 2.58 -15.86
CA ALA A 53 2.10 3.21 -17.18
C ALA A 53 2.87 2.41 -18.25
N ARG A 54 3.85 1.59 -17.84
CA ARG A 54 4.65 0.72 -18.72
C ARG A 54 4.33 -0.76 -18.57
N ARG A 55 3.21 -1.12 -17.93
CA ARG A 55 2.79 -2.51 -17.75
C ARG A 55 2.67 -3.21 -19.11
N PRO A 56 3.42 -4.31 -19.35
CA PRO A 56 3.31 -5.06 -20.60
C PRO A 56 1.91 -5.64 -20.79
N GLU A 57 1.43 -5.64 -22.04
CA GLU A 57 0.21 -6.38 -22.37
C GLU A 57 0.37 -7.86 -22.05
N ARG A 58 -0.67 -8.47 -21.49
CA ARG A 58 -0.69 -9.91 -21.24
C ARG A 58 -0.63 -10.62 -22.59
N ALA A 59 0.50 -11.24 -22.90
CA ALA A 59 0.65 -11.95 -24.16
C ALA A 59 -0.47 -13.00 -24.32
N PRO A 60 -1.09 -13.13 -25.51
CA PRO A 60 -2.14 -14.10 -25.72
C PRO A 60 -1.61 -15.52 -25.47
N ARG A 61 -2.41 -16.33 -24.77
CA ARG A 61 -2.07 -17.74 -24.51
C ARG A 61 -1.65 -18.43 -25.81
N PRO A 62 -0.56 -19.23 -25.82
CA PRO A 62 -0.11 -19.90 -27.02
C PRO A 62 -1.23 -20.75 -27.60
N SER A 63 -1.40 -20.70 -28.93
CA SER A 63 -2.44 -21.47 -29.60
C SER A 63 -2.26 -22.97 -29.33
N PRO A 64 -3.35 -23.77 -29.33
CA PRO A 64 -3.27 -25.21 -29.05
C PRO A 64 -2.26 -25.97 -29.91
N LYS A 65 -1.94 -25.48 -31.12
CA LYS A 65 -0.90 -26.06 -32.00
C LYS A 65 0.51 -25.86 -31.45
N ARG A 66 0.83 -24.69 -30.88
CA ARG A 66 2.13 -24.42 -30.24
C ARG A 66 2.30 -25.23 -28.94
N TRP A 67 1.22 -25.38 -28.17
CA TRP A 67 1.22 -26.18 -26.96
C TRP A 67 1.46 -27.69 -27.24
N ARG A 68 0.91 -28.22 -28.34
CA ARG A 68 1.20 -29.59 -28.79
C ARG A 68 2.67 -29.78 -29.20
N GLY A 69 3.27 -28.81 -29.89
CA GLY A 69 4.69 -28.87 -30.26
C GLY A 69 5.63 -28.89 -29.03
N TRP A 70 5.27 -28.16 -27.97
CA TRP A 70 5.97 -28.15 -26.69
C TRP A 70 5.81 -29.48 -25.92
N LEU A 71 4.58 -30.01 -25.80
CA LEU A 71 4.31 -31.31 -25.17
C LEU A 71 4.98 -32.49 -25.87
N LEU A 72 5.20 -32.38 -27.18
CA LEU A 72 5.91 -33.39 -27.99
C LEU A 72 7.44 -33.25 -27.92
N GLY A 73 7.97 -32.38 -27.04
CA GLY A 73 9.40 -32.23 -26.79
C GLY A 73 10.19 -31.59 -27.94
N GLN A 74 9.51 -30.92 -28.88
CA GLN A 74 10.17 -30.33 -30.06
C GLN A 74 10.72 -28.91 -29.80
N GLN A 75 10.43 -28.32 -28.63
CA GLN A 75 10.99 -27.04 -28.18
C GLN A 75 11.25 -27.09 -26.67
N ALA A 76 12.43 -26.63 -26.24
CA ALA A 76 12.73 -26.39 -24.84
C ALA A 76 11.75 -25.34 -24.28
N PRO A 77 11.32 -25.45 -23.01
CA PRO A 77 10.57 -24.36 -22.38
C PRO A 77 11.42 -23.07 -22.47
N PRO A 78 10.81 -21.91 -22.79
CA PRO A 78 11.53 -20.65 -22.69
C PRO A 78 11.97 -20.48 -21.23
N THR A 79 13.28 -20.49 -20.99
CA THR A 79 13.91 -20.29 -19.68
C THR A 79 14.12 -18.82 -19.34
N GLU A 80 13.84 -17.90 -20.27
CA GLU A 80 13.96 -16.48 -20.03
C GLU A 80 12.66 -15.91 -19.44
N PRO A 81 12.73 -15.07 -18.40
CA PRO A 81 11.56 -14.43 -17.83
C PRO A 81 10.84 -13.61 -18.90
N THR A 82 9.51 -13.68 -18.90
CA THR A 82 8.68 -12.90 -19.82
C THR A 82 8.78 -11.40 -19.48
N PRO A 83 8.41 -10.49 -20.38
CA PRO A 83 8.31 -9.07 -20.04
C PRO A 83 7.38 -8.81 -18.85
N LEU A 84 6.33 -9.61 -18.67
CA LEU A 84 5.43 -9.52 -17.52
C LEU A 84 6.13 -9.97 -16.24
N ASP A 85 6.87 -11.07 -16.26
CA ASP A 85 7.62 -11.54 -15.08
C ASP A 85 8.65 -10.50 -14.63
N ARG A 86 9.38 -9.89 -15.58
CA ARG A 86 10.31 -8.79 -15.24
C ARG A 86 9.61 -7.56 -14.67
N TRP A 87 8.40 -7.26 -15.17
CA TRP A 87 7.61 -6.16 -14.65
C TRP A 87 7.10 -6.45 -13.23
N ASP A 88 6.65 -7.68 -12.97
CA ASP A 88 6.27 -8.14 -11.63
C ASP A 88 7.48 -8.06 -10.66
N ASP A 89 8.67 -8.50 -11.08
CA ASP A 89 9.91 -8.36 -10.29
C ASP A 89 10.22 -6.89 -9.95
N GLU A 90 10.01 -5.97 -10.90
CA GLU A 90 10.22 -4.53 -10.67
C GLU A 90 9.17 -3.93 -9.72
N VAL A 91 7.93 -4.43 -9.73
CA VAL A 91 6.90 -4.06 -8.75
C VAL A 91 7.32 -4.52 -7.35
N ASP A 92 7.76 -5.76 -7.21
CA ASP A 92 8.23 -6.31 -5.93
C ASP A 92 9.39 -5.49 -5.35
N VAL A 93 10.33 -5.05 -6.19
CA VAL A 93 11.43 -4.16 -5.78
C VAL A 93 10.91 -2.82 -5.26
N VAL A 94 9.91 -2.21 -5.90
CA VAL A 94 9.33 -0.94 -5.42
C VAL A 94 8.59 -1.12 -4.09
N VAL A 95 7.85 -2.22 -3.94
CA VAL A 95 7.18 -2.58 -2.68
C VAL A 95 8.22 -2.72 -1.56
N GLU A 96 9.25 -3.53 -1.76
CA GLU A 96 10.30 -3.77 -0.76
C GLU A 96 11.03 -2.46 -0.38
N GLN A 97 11.32 -1.61 -1.36
CA GLN A 97 11.98 -0.33 -1.11
C GLN A 97 11.10 0.64 -0.31
N ALA A 98 9.81 0.70 -0.62
CA ALA A 98 8.85 1.55 0.07
C ALA A 98 8.64 1.11 1.53
N GLU A 99 8.46 -0.19 1.75
CA GLU A 99 8.33 -0.79 3.09
C GLU A 99 9.60 -0.54 3.92
N ARG A 100 10.78 -0.84 3.38
CA ARG A 100 12.06 -0.62 4.06
C ARG A 100 12.29 0.86 4.40
N ALA A 101 11.92 1.78 3.50
CA ALA A 101 12.06 3.21 3.76
C ALA A 101 11.15 3.67 4.90
N MET A 102 9.91 3.15 4.96
CA MET A 102 8.96 3.46 6.02
C MET A 102 9.40 2.86 7.36
N GLU A 103 9.85 1.61 7.39
CA GLU A 103 10.43 0.98 8.59
C GLU A 103 11.63 1.79 9.12
N ALA A 104 12.56 2.16 8.23
CA ALA A 104 13.72 2.97 8.61
C ALA A 104 13.34 4.38 9.11
N TRP A 105 12.21 4.92 8.67
CA TRP A 105 11.65 6.14 9.25
C TRP A 105 11.07 5.88 10.65
N GLN A 106 10.26 4.84 10.82
CA GLN A 106 9.68 4.44 12.12
C GLN A 106 10.76 4.18 13.19
N GLU A 107 11.89 3.58 12.82
CA GLU A 107 13.01 3.31 13.72
C GLU A 107 13.73 4.58 14.21
N ARG A 108 13.80 5.63 13.38
CA ARG A 108 14.50 6.88 13.70
C ARG A 108 13.64 7.87 14.46
N VAL A 109 12.32 7.79 14.29
CA VAL A 109 11.39 8.71 14.94
C VAL A 109 11.28 8.40 16.43
N GLU A 110 11.02 9.44 17.22
CA GLU A 110 10.80 9.30 18.66
C GLU A 110 9.65 8.33 18.96
N GLN A 111 9.95 7.25 19.67
CA GLN A 111 9.00 6.16 19.92
C GLN A 111 7.76 6.61 20.71
N ALA A 112 7.89 7.59 21.60
CA ALA A 112 6.75 8.17 22.31
C ALA A 112 5.79 8.91 21.37
N TRP A 113 6.32 9.62 20.38
CA TRP A 113 5.51 10.28 19.36
C TRP A 113 4.83 9.24 18.44
N LEU A 114 5.57 8.21 18.01
CA LEU A 114 5.03 7.16 17.14
C LEU A 114 3.88 6.40 17.83
N ALA A 115 4.05 6.10 19.12
CA ALA A 115 3.01 5.48 19.94
C ALA A 115 1.77 6.38 20.10
N ALA A 116 1.97 7.69 20.30
CA ALA A 116 0.86 8.64 20.42
C ALA A 116 0.08 8.79 19.11
N ALA A 117 0.77 8.91 17.98
CA ALA A 117 0.14 8.96 16.67
C ALA A 117 -0.61 7.64 16.35
N THR A 118 -0.01 6.49 16.68
CA THR A 118 -0.66 5.18 16.50
C THR A 118 -1.92 5.05 17.35
N ALA A 119 -1.88 5.50 18.61
CA ALA A 119 -3.06 5.50 19.47
C ALA A 119 -4.18 6.44 18.95
N ASP A 120 -3.83 7.60 18.40
CA ASP A 120 -4.79 8.52 17.79
C ASP A 120 -5.45 7.92 16.52
N LYS A 121 -4.65 7.27 15.66
CA LYS A 121 -5.16 6.47 14.53
C LYS A 121 -6.12 5.40 15.02
N ASP A 122 -5.72 4.58 15.99
CA ASP A 122 -6.53 3.44 16.46
C ASP A 122 -7.84 3.92 17.11
N ALA A 123 -7.81 5.03 17.85
CA ALA A 123 -9.01 5.67 18.38
C ALA A 123 -9.95 6.16 17.25
N ALA A 124 -9.40 6.72 16.17
CA ALA A 124 -10.16 7.13 15.01
C ALA A 124 -10.80 5.95 14.27
N LEU A 125 -10.07 4.83 14.10
CA LEU A 125 -10.62 3.60 13.52
C LEU A 125 -11.75 3.03 14.37
N ALA A 126 -11.59 3.00 15.70
CA ALA A 126 -12.63 2.56 16.63
C ALA A 126 -13.89 3.44 16.53
N LEU A 127 -13.72 4.77 16.42
CA LEU A 127 -14.83 5.70 16.24
C LEU A 127 -15.56 5.47 14.89
N LEU A 128 -14.83 5.20 13.81
CA LEU A 128 -15.45 4.90 12.52
C LEU A 128 -16.27 3.60 12.56
N VAL A 129 -15.77 2.58 13.26
CA VAL A 129 -16.51 1.33 13.52
C VAL A 129 -17.77 1.59 14.32
N GLU A 130 -17.67 2.31 15.44
CA GLU A 130 -18.83 2.64 16.29
C GLU A 130 -19.94 3.34 15.49
N ARG A 131 -19.53 4.19 14.55
CA ARG A 131 -20.43 4.94 13.67
C ARG A 131 -20.89 4.16 12.44
N GLY A 132 -20.47 2.91 12.28
CA GLY A 132 -20.80 2.07 11.11
C GLY A 132 -20.19 2.56 9.79
N MET A 133 -19.14 3.39 9.86
CA MET A 133 -18.42 3.93 8.69
C MET A 133 -17.25 3.04 8.27
N LEU A 134 -16.80 2.11 9.12
CA LEU A 134 -15.73 1.16 8.82
C LEU A 134 -16.13 -0.23 9.32
N GLY A 135 -15.81 -1.26 8.54
CA GLY A 135 -16.03 -2.65 8.96
C GLY A 135 -15.09 -3.05 10.12
N GLN A 136 -15.63 -3.79 11.10
CA GLN A 136 -14.86 -4.30 12.24
C GLN A 136 -13.61 -5.08 11.83
N ASP A 137 -13.71 -5.88 10.75
CA ASP A 137 -12.61 -6.71 10.26
C ASP A 137 -11.44 -5.85 9.75
N MET A 138 -11.74 -4.74 9.05
CA MET A 138 -10.72 -3.81 8.57
C MET A 138 -10.04 -3.08 9.73
N ALA A 139 -10.82 -2.60 10.71
CA ALA A 139 -10.27 -1.96 11.90
C ALA A 139 -9.42 -2.91 12.75
N THR A 140 -9.80 -4.18 12.84
CA THR A 140 -9.02 -5.19 13.57
C THR A 140 -7.74 -5.56 12.81
N ARG A 141 -7.79 -5.61 11.48
CA ARG A 141 -6.64 -5.97 10.65
C ARG A 141 -5.54 -4.92 10.68
N TRP A 142 -5.91 -3.64 10.66
CA TRP A 142 -4.96 -2.53 10.56
C TRP A 142 -4.82 -1.71 11.86
N GLY A 143 -5.61 -2.05 12.87
CA GLY A 143 -5.48 -1.51 14.22
C GLY A 143 -4.23 -2.08 14.89
N GLY A 144 -3.49 -1.23 15.60
CA GLY A 144 -2.24 -1.59 16.25
C GLY A 144 -1.00 -1.60 15.35
N ASP A 145 -1.17 -1.59 14.02
CA ASP A 145 -0.05 -1.33 13.12
C ASP A 145 0.47 0.11 13.34
N PRO A 146 1.80 0.33 13.34
CA PRO A 146 2.36 1.66 13.48
C PRO A 146 1.92 2.55 12.32
N VAL A 147 1.75 3.84 12.62
CA VAL A 147 1.51 4.85 11.58
C VAL A 147 2.61 4.82 10.51
N GLY A 148 2.24 5.07 9.25
CA GLY A 148 3.07 4.87 8.06
C GLY A 148 2.63 3.65 7.23
N THR A 149 2.10 2.62 7.88
CA THR A 149 1.68 1.37 7.22
C THR A 149 0.54 1.60 6.22
N LEU A 150 -0.52 2.31 6.62
CA LEU A 150 -1.66 2.56 5.73
C LEU A 150 -1.31 3.55 4.62
N LEU A 151 -0.40 4.49 4.87
CA LEU A 151 0.14 5.37 3.83
C LEU A 151 0.85 4.57 2.73
N ILE A 152 1.71 3.62 3.10
CA ILE A 152 2.41 2.75 2.13
C ILE A 152 1.42 1.84 1.40
N LEU A 153 0.47 1.23 2.10
CA LEU A 153 -0.54 0.38 1.47
C LEU A 153 -1.40 1.15 0.46
N ALA A 154 -1.82 2.38 0.78
CA ALA A 154 -2.55 3.23 -0.16
C ALA A 154 -1.67 3.68 -1.35
N ALA A 155 -0.37 3.93 -1.10
CA ALA A 155 0.57 4.28 -2.16
C ALA A 155 0.76 3.13 -3.16
N LEU A 156 0.81 1.89 -2.66
CA LEU A 156 1.03 0.67 -3.43
C LEU A 156 -0.28 0.03 -3.94
N ALA A 157 -1.44 0.43 -3.42
CA ALA A 157 -2.72 -0.02 -3.92
C ALA A 157 -3.01 0.58 -5.29
N HIS A 158 -3.31 -0.30 -6.25
CA HIS A 158 -3.75 0.05 -7.59
C HIS A 158 -4.93 -0.86 -7.93
N ASP A 159 -6.13 -0.28 -7.87
CA ASP A 159 -7.37 -0.90 -8.37
C ASP A 159 -7.40 -0.93 -9.90
#